data_AF-A0AAV8CLL1-F1
#
_entry.id   AF-A0AAV8CLL1-F1
#
_cell.length_a   1.000
_cell.length_b   1.000
_cell.length_c   1.000
_cell.angle_alpha   90.00
_cell.angle_beta   90.00
_cell.angle_gamma   90.00
#
_symmetry.space_group_name_H-M   'P 1'
#
loop_
_entity.id
_entity.type
_entity.pdbx_description
1 polymer ?
#
loop_
_entity_poly.entity_id
_entity_poly.type
_entity_poly.pdbx_seq_one_letter_code
_entity_poly.pdbx_strand_id
1 'polypeptide(L)'
;MLYTVTRDGWIERMHRNGSWEHWVLIGGPSLLGIATSLTGAILVCDAEKGLLKVRDEEVTILASQVTNGTRIRFADEAIETSDGTIYFTDASSKFGFDNWILDFLEARPNGRLLKYDPSTKTTSEVLPDLYFPNGVAVSEGEDYLVVCETWRMRCLKHWLKGEENGKTEVFVDDLPGYPDNINLAPDGSFWISLIQIKVPAFGLISQSPTAKRILASFPTLVQMLKPRGAMVVNVGADGKIRRYFDDSDGKVISFVTSAVEFEGNLFLGSLDNNFVGKLLLK
;
A
#
# COMPACT_ATOMS: atom_id res chain seq x y z
N MET A 1 -0.65 17.79 -10.76
CA MET A 1 0.59 17.72 -9.96
C MET A 1 0.69 16.30 -9.46
N LEU A 2 1.89 15.80 -9.27
CA LEU A 2 2.11 14.54 -8.56
C LEU A 2 2.71 14.83 -7.20
N TYR A 3 2.47 13.95 -6.24
CA TYR A 3 3.05 14.01 -4.92
C TYR A 3 3.81 12.72 -4.66
N THR A 4 4.86 12.78 -3.86
CA THR A 4 5.55 11.61 -3.31
C THR A 4 6.00 11.93 -1.90
N VAL A 5 6.26 10.88 -1.12
CA VAL A 5 6.97 11.00 0.15
C VAL A 5 8.37 10.42 0.03
N THR A 6 9.29 10.92 0.83
CA THR A 6 10.68 10.50 0.86
C THR A 6 11.08 9.97 2.23
N ARG A 7 12.15 9.17 2.28
CA ARG A 7 12.64 8.52 3.51
C ARG A 7 13.13 9.50 4.58
N ASP A 8 13.50 10.72 4.21
CA ASP A 8 13.84 11.79 5.15
C ASP A 8 12.61 12.57 5.64
N GLY A 9 11.41 12.15 5.22
CA GLY A 9 10.14 12.60 5.77
C GLY A 9 9.56 13.82 5.06
N TRP A 10 10.01 14.14 3.84
CA TRP A 10 9.39 15.17 3.02
C TRP A 10 8.19 14.62 2.27
N ILE A 11 7.17 15.47 2.12
CA ILE A 11 6.26 15.42 0.98
C ILE A 11 6.86 16.33 -0.10
N GLU A 12 7.12 15.75 -1.26
CA GLU A 12 7.53 16.49 -2.45
C GLU A 12 6.38 16.55 -3.45
N ARG A 13 6.36 17.61 -4.26
CA ARG A 13 5.39 17.76 -5.34
C ARG A 13 6.08 18.04 -6.67
N MET A 14 5.65 17.33 -7.71
CA MET A 14 6.06 17.56 -9.08
C MET A 14 5.04 18.45 -9.79
N HIS A 15 5.53 19.59 -10.29
CA HIS A 15 4.79 20.51 -11.13
C HIS A 15 4.65 19.95 -12.56
N ARG A 16 3.67 20.43 -13.33
CA ARG A 16 3.44 19.93 -14.71
C ARG A 16 4.59 20.20 -15.67
N ASN A 17 5.44 21.18 -15.37
CA ASN A 17 6.69 21.45 -16.11
C ASN A 17 7.81 20.44 -15.77
N GLY A 18 7.58 19.49 -14.86
CA GLY A 18 8.53 18.47 -14.43
C GLY A 18 9.45 18.89 -13.27
N SER A 19 9.36 20.12 -12.75
CA SER A 19 10.17 20.52 -11.59
C SER A 19 9.61 19.96 -10.29
N TRP A 20 10.51 19.54 -9.40
CA TRP A 20 10.18 19.08 -8.05
C TRP A 20 10.41 20.17 -7.00
N GLU A 21 9.62 20.12 -5.94
CA GLU A 21 9.68 21.03 -4.81
C GLU A 21 9.47 20.26 -3.51
N HIS A 22 10.37 20.46 -2.54
CA HIS A 22 10.14 20.08 -1.15
C HIS A 22 9.01 20.94 -0.58
N TRP A 23 7.86 20.33 -0.29
CA TRP A 23 6.68 21.09 0.09
C TRP A 23 6.46 21.09 1.61
N VAL A 24 6.38 19.93 2.25
CA VAL A 24 6.14 19.83 3.71
C VAL A 24 7.06 18.79 4.32
N LEU A 25 7.76 19.14 5.39
CA LEU A 25 8.56 18.19 6.18
C LEU A 25 7.71 17.64 7.34
N ILE A 26 7.28 16.39 7.25
CA ILE A 26 6.67 15.66 8.38
C ILE A 26 7.77 15.09 9.30
N GLY A 27 8.88 14.66 8.69
CA GLY A 27 10.02 14.04 9.36
C GLY A 27 9.81 12.57 9.73
N GLY A 28 10.94 11.87 9.86
CA GLY A 28 10.99 10.43 10.13
C GLY A 28 10.90 9.57 8.86
N PRO A 29 11.30 8.28 8.93
CA PRO A 29 11.37 7.40 7.76
C PRO A 29 10.10 6.58 7.50
N SER A 30 9.02 6.83 8.24
CA SER A 30 7.83 5.98 8.30
C SER A 30 6.69 6.41 7.37
N LEU A 31 6.90 7.38 6.48
CA LEU A 31 5.87 7.79 5.52
C LEU A 31 5.72 6.75 4.41
N LEU A 32 4.48 6.32 4.16
CA LEU A 32 4.14 5.28 3.17
C LEU A 32 3.13 5.83 2.14
N GLY A 33 1.94 5.24 2.06
CA GLY A 33 0.90 5.60 1.12
C GLY A 33 0.39 7.03 1.29
N ILE A 34 0.05 7.64 0.17
CA ILE A 34 -0.50 8.99 0.11
C ILE A 34 -1.65 9.08 -0.89
N ALA A 35 -2.64 9.90 -0.56
CA ALA A 35 -3.75 10.20 -1.44
C ALA A 35 -4.11 11.68 -1.43
N THR A 36 -4.51 12.21 -2.59
CA THR A 36 -5.10 13.54 -2.66
C THR A 36 -6.52 13.50 -2.12
N SER A 37 -6.84 14.41 -1.21
CA SER A 37 -8.19 14.59 -0.68
C SER A 37 -9.05 15.48 -1.59
N LEU A 38 -10.37 15.28 -1.57
CA LEU A 38 -11.39 16.13 -2.20
C LEU A 38 -11.23 17.62 -1.83
N THR A 39 -10.68 17.87 -0.65
CA THR A 39 -10.48 19.21 -0.12
C THR A 39 -9.17 19.87 -0.61
N GLY A 40 -8.34 19.15 -1.38
CA GLY A 40 -7.00 19.57 -1.80
C GLY A 40 -5.90 19.34 -0.76
N ALA A 41 -6.21 18.64 0.34
CA ALA A 41 -5.21 18.17 1.30
C ALA A 41 -4.51 16.91 0.76
N ILE A 42 -3.41 16.51 1.40
CA ILE A 42 -2.79 15.19 1.20
C ILE A 42 -3.05 14.34 2.44
N LEU A 43 -3.66 13.18 2.24
CA LEU A 43 -3.71 12.12 3.23
C LEU A 43 -2.39 11.37 3.20
N VAL A 44 -1.83 11.08 4.36
CA VAL A 44 -0.55 10.38 4.48
C VAL A 44 -0.69 9.27 5.52
N CYS A 45 -0.39 8.04 5.14
CA CYS A 45 -0.16 6.97 6.09
C CYS A 45 1.27 7.08 6.61
N ASP A 46 1.40 7.35 7.91
CA ASP A 46 2.66 7.20 8.64
C ASP A 46 2.59 5.89 9.42
N ALA A 47 3.51 4.98 9.13
CA ALA A 47 3.50 3.63 9.68
C ALA A 47 3.50 3.59 11.21
N GLU A 48 3.98 4.64 11.88
CA GLU A 48 4.04 4.70 13.35
C GLU A 48 2.97 5.59 13.98
N LYS A 49 2.64 6.70 13.31
CA LYS A 49 1.69 7.72 13.82
C LYS A 49 0.24 7.44 13.43
N GLY A 50 0.01 6.70 12.35
CA GLY A 50 -1.31 6.39 11.80
C GLY A 50 -1.67 7.27 10.59
N LEU A 51 -2.97 7.55 10.41
CA LEU A 51 -3.49 8.36 9.32
C LEU A 51 -3.32 9.85 9.62
N LEU A 52 -2.63 10.56 8.74
CA LEU A 52 -2.38 11.98 8.79
C LEU A 52 -3.12 12.72 7.67
N LYS A 53 -3.38 14.01 7.89
CA LYS A 53 -3.85 14.96 6.88
C LYS A 53 -2.92 16.16 6.86
N VAL A 54 -2.49 16.54 5.67
CA VAL A 54 -1.58 17.66 5.44
C VAL A 54 -2.23 18.70 4.53
N ARG A 55 -2.30 19.95 4.99
CA ARG A 55 -2.84 21.09 4.25
C ARG A 55 -2.04 22.32 4.61
N ASP A 56 -1.61 23.09 3.60
CA ASP A 56 -0.95 24.39 3.82
C ASP A 56 0.17 24.32 4.88
N GLU A 57 1.00 23.27 4.82
CA GLU A 57 2.07 22.94 5.78
C GLU A 57 1.62 22.51 7.20
N GLU A 58 0.32 22.55 7.50
CA GLU A 58 -0.26 22.01 8.73
C GLU A 58 -0.43 20.49 8.64
N VAL A 59 0.08 19.78 9.63
CA VAL A 59 -0.02 18.32 9.76
C VAL A 59 -0.96 17.96 10.92
N THR A 60 -2.06 17.28 10.63
CA THR A 60 -3.03 16.79 11.62
C THR A 60 -3.04 15.26 11.65
N ILE A 61 -2.97 14.66 12.84
CA ILE A 61 -3.23 13.23 13.01
C ILE A 61 -4.75 13.02 13.02
N LEU A 62 -5.28 12.32 12.02
CA LEU A 62 -6.70 11.96 11.95
C LEU A 62 -7.00 10.73 12.79
N ALA A 63 -6.13 9.71 12.74
CA ALA A 63 -6.33 8.47 13.47
C ALA A 63 -5.00 7.79 13.84
N SER A 64 -4.80 7.55 15.14
CA SER A 64 -3.71 6.71 15.68
C SER A 64 -4.22 5.44 16.38
N GLN A 65 -5.54 5.32 16.52
CA GLN A 65 -6.24 4.19 17.12
C GLN A 65 -7.64 4.02 16.52
N VAL A 66 -8.19 2.83 16.66
CA VAL A 66 -9.61 2.51 16.41
C VAL A 66 -10.45 2.99 17.61
N THR A 67 -11.74 3.25 17.40
CA THR A 67 -12.67 3.74 18.45
C THR A 67 -12.70 2.88 19.71
N ASN A 68 -12.43 1.57 19.61
CA ASN A 68 -12.33 0.68 20.76
C ASN A 68 -11.01 0.83 21.56
N GLY A 69 -10.15 1.79 21.20
CA GLY A 69 -8.85 2.05 21.84
C GLY A 69 -7.69 1.22 21.30
N THR A 70 -7.93 0.31 20.34
CA THR A 70 -6.86 -0.50 19.74
C THR A 70 -5.97 0.38 18.86
N ARG A 71 -4.68 0.46 19.20
CA ARG A 71 -3.69 1.24 18.43
C ARG A 71 -3.60 0.78 16.98
N ILE A 72 -3.44 1.72 16.06
CA ILE A 72 -3.02 1.50 14.67
C ILE A 72 -1.50 1.39 14.70
N ARG A 73 -0.95 0.25 14.27
CA ARG A 73 0.48 -0.06 14.43
C ARG A 73 1.30 0.12 13.18
N PHE A 74 0.64 0.05 12.02
CA PHE A 74 1.30 0.01 10.73
C PHE A 74 0.34 0.53 9.65
N ALA A 75 -0.01 1.81 9.69
CA ALA A 75 -0.80 2.43 8.63
C ALA A 75 -0.01 2.44 7.32
N ASP A 76 -0.58 1.88 6.24
CA ASP A 76 0.17 1.60 5.01
C ASP A 76 -0.33 2.44 3.82
N GLU A 77 -1.58 2.27 3.37
CA GLU A 77 -2.15 3.01 2.23
C GLU A 77 -3.55 3.57 2.55
N ALA A 78 -3.94 4.68 1.93
CA ALA A 78 -5.23 5.33 2.17
C ALA A 78 -5.91 5.81 0.87
N ILE A 79 -7.24 5.86 0.89
CA ILE A 79 -8.06 6.41 -0.19
C ILE A 79 -9.30 7.11 0.38
N GLU A 80 -9.67 8.27 -0.18
CA GLU A 80 -10.89 9.00 0.18
C GLU A 80 -11.97 8.77 -0.87
N THR A 81 -13.19 8.46 -0.44
CA THR A 81 -14.39 8.37 -1.30
C THR A 81 -15.11 9.71 -1.41
N SER A 82 -16.02 9.84 -2.36
CA SER A 82 -16.73 11.07 -2.71
C SER A 82 -17.58 11.66 -1.57
N ASP A 83 -17.96 10.84 -0.59
CA ASP A 83 -18.65 11.25 0.64
C ASP A 83 -17.69 11.77 1.74
N GLY A 84 -16.38 11.76 1.49
CA GLY A 84 -15.33 12.14 2.44
C GLY A 84 -14.92 11.02 3.40
N THR A 85 -15.52 9.82 3.30
CA THR A 85 -15.05 8.66 4.06
C THR A 85 -13.62 8.31 3.61
N ILE A 86 -12.73 8.05 4.57
CA ILE A 86 -11.36 7.60 4.27
C ILE A 86 -11.23 6.14 4.64
N TYR A 87 -10.84 5.30 3.68
CA TYR A 87 -10.47 3.92 3.90
C TYR A 87 -8.96 3.80 3.89
N PHE A 88 -8.41 3.04 4.83
CA PHE A 88 -6.96 2.86 4.91
C PHE A 88 -6.62 1.53 5.58
N THR A 89 -5.42 1.03 5.31
CA THR A 89 -4.96 -0.27 5.81
C THR A 89 -4.09 -0.12 7.07
N ASP A 90 -4.23 -1.06 8.00
CA ASP A 90 -3.28 -1.30 9.08
C ASP A 90 -2.65 -2.67 8.83
N ALA A 91 -1.45 -2.68 8.26
CA ALA A 91 -0.82 -3.87 7.68
C ALA A 91 -0.61 -4.98 8.71
N SER A 92 -0.32 -4.63 9.97
CA SER A 92 -0.29 -5.59 11.07
C SER A 92 -0.59 -4.90 12.39
N SER A 93 -1.63 -5.37 13.07
CA SER A 93 -1.98 -4.96 14.44
C SER A 93 -1.02 -5.53 15.50
N LYS A 94 -0.04 -6.36 15.09
CA LYS A 94 0.91 -7.04 15.98
C LYS A 94 2.35 -6.56 15.80
N PHE A 95 2.83 -6.46 14.56
CA PHE A 95 4.21 -6.05 14.25
C PHE A 95 4.21 -4.68 13.57
N GLY A 96 5.10 -3.78 14.00
CA GLY A 96 5.24 -2.45 13.37
C GLY A 96 6.21 -2.47 12.18
N PHE A 97 6.40 -1.30 11.55
CA PHE A 97 7.19 -1.08 10.33
C PHE A 97 8.54 -1.82 10.32
N ASP A 98 9.40 -1.59 11.32
CA ASP A 98 10.73 -2.20 11.38
C ASP A 98 10.74 -3.74 11.53
N ASN A 99 9.60 -4.33 11.90
CA ASN A 99 9.45 -5.75 12.20
C ASN A 99 8.51 -6.46 11.21
N TRP A 100 8.24 -5.89 10.04
CA TRP A 100 7.37 -6.46 9.01
C TRP A 100 7.71 -7.91 8.65
N ILE A 101 9.01 -8.27 8.66
CA ILE A 101 9.44 -9.62 8.35
C ILE A 101 8.92 -10.66 9.36
N LEU A 102 8.70 -10.27 10.62
CA LEU A 102 8.15 -11.17 11.62
C LEU A 102 6.70 -11.51 11.29
N ASP A 103 5.95 -10.57 10.72
CA ASP A 103 4.59 -10.80 10.23
C ASP A 103 4.60 -11.77 9.05
N PHE A 104 5.50 -11.57 8.08
CA PHE A 104 5.71 -12.49 6.95
C PHE A 104 6.04 -13.92 7.42
N LEU A 105 6.94 -14.07 8.38
CA LEU A 105 7.32 -15.39 8.91
C LEU A 105 6.19 -16.04 9.71
N GLU A 106 5.47 -15.25 10.50
CA GLU A 106 4.32 -15.72 11.26
C GLU A 106 3.20 -16.20 10.34
N ALA A 107 3.00 -15.53 9.20
CA ALA A 107 2.02 -15.86 8.17
C ALA A 107 0.61 -16.02 8.76
N ARG A 108 0.20 -15.05 9.58
CA ARG A 108 -1.12 -14.97 10.20
C ARG A 108 -1.87 -13.71 9.75
N PRO A 109 -3.20 -13.74 9.76
CA PRO A 109 -4.02 -12.61 9.36
C PRO A 109 -4.07 -11.54 10.47
N ASN A 110 -2.96 -10.82 10.69
CA ASN A 110 -2.86 -9.82 11.75
C ASN A 110 -3.31 -8.41 11.32
N GLY A 111 -3.57 -8.21 10.03
CA GLY A 111 -3.91 -6.91 9.47
C GLY A 111 -5.40 -6.67 9.32
N ARG A 112 -5.77 -5.45 8.95
CA ARG A 112 -7.16 -5.02 8.84
C ARG A 112 -7.35 -3.84 7.88
N LEU A 113 -8.54 -3.74 7.32
CA LEU A 113 -9.03 -2.55 6.60
C LEU A 113 -9.84 -1.69 7.56
N LEU A 114 -9.51 -0.41 7.62
CA LEU A 114 -10.12 0.58 8.50
C LEU A 114 -10.89 1.63 7.70
N LYS A 115 -11.87 2.24 8.36
CA LYS A 115 -12.65 3.38 7.88
C LYS A 115 -12.57 4.51 8.91
N TYR A 116 -12.13 5.69 8.48
CA TYR A 116 -12.24 6.95 9.20
C TYR A 116 -13.43 7.75 8.66
N ASP A 117 -14.33 8.13 9.57
CA ASP A 117 -15.47 9.00 9.28
C ASP A 117 -15.14 10.43 9.74
N PRO A 118 -15.05 11.41 8.83
CA PRO A 118 -14.70 12.79 9.20
C PRO A 118 -15.81 13.51 9.96
N SER A 119 -17.07 13.06 9.86
CA SER A 119 -18.22 13.70 10.52
C SER A 119 -18.24 13.40 12.02
N THR A 120 -17.92 12.16 12.40
CA THR A 120 -17.84 11.71 13.79
C THR A 120 -16.41 11.76 14.34
N LYS A 121 -15.40 11.89 13.46
CA LYS A 121 -13.97 11.79 13.77
C LYS A 121 -13.61 10.45 14.43
N THR A 122 -14.25 9.38 13.98
CA THR A 122 -14.05 8.03 14.53
C THR A 122 -13.47 7.09 13.49
N THR A 123 -12.64 6.15 13.96
CA THR A 123 -12.09 5.08 13.14
C THR A 123 -12.72 3.75 13.53
N SER A 124 -13.24 3.02 12.56
CA SER A 124 -13.84 1.70 12.73
C SER A 124 -13.17 0.67 11.82
N GLU A 125 -13.28 -0.59 12.18
CA GLU A 125 -12.80 -1.70 11.36
C GLU A 125 -13.87 -2.12 10.35
N VAL A 126 -13.45 -2.27 9.09
CA VAL A 126 -14.31 -2.69 7.98
C VAL A 126 -14.11 -4.18 7.72
N LEU A 127 -12.85 -4.61 7.62
CA LEU A 127 -12.48 -6.02 7.45
C LEU A 127 -11.35 -6.38 8.43
N PRO A 128 -11.58 -7.30 9.37
CA PRO A 128 -10.53 -7.92 10.16
C PRO A 128 -9.79 -9.00 9.38
N ASP A 129 -8.79 -9.58 10.03
CA ASP A 129 -8.18 -10.86 9.66
C ASP A 129 -7.63 -10.89 8.21
N LEU A 130 -6.95 -9.81 7.82
CA LEU A 130 -6.25 -9.72 6.53
C LEU A 130 -4.77 -10.10 6.67
N TYR A 131 -4.26 -10.79 5.67
CA TYR A 131 -2.85 -11.18 5.58
C TYR A 131 -2.00 -10.05 5.01
N PHE A 132 -1.61 -9.12 5.88
CA PHE A 132 -0.81 -7.93 5.55
C PHE A 132 -1.47 -7.12 4.42
N PRO A 133 -2.62 -6.47 4.72
CA PRO A 133 -3.25 -5.58 3.77
C PRO A 133 -2.34 -4.37 3.57
N ASN A 134 -1.87 -4.19 2.35
CA ASN A 134 -0.98 -3.10 1.99
C ASN A 134 -1.78 -2.06 1.20
N GLY A 135 -1.88 -2.18 -0.12
CA GLY A 135 -2.64 -1.26 -0.94
C GLY A 135 -4.16 -1.35 -0.76
N VAL A 136 -4.84 -0.20 -0.84
CA VAL A 136 -6.30 -0.09 -0.96
C VAL A 136 -6.69 0.93 -2.03
N ALA A 137 -7.66 0.59 -2.87
CA ALA A 137 -8.21 1.48 -3.88
C ALA A 137 -9.75 1.37 -3.91
N VAL A 138 -10.42 2.43 -4.38
CA VAL A 138 -11.85 2.42 -4.65
C VAL A 138 -12.10 2.30 -6.16
N SER A 139 -13.14 1.55 -6.56
CA SER A 139 -13.59 1.48 -7.95
C SER A 139 -14.09 2.83 -8.47
N GLU A 140 -14.10 3.04 -9.79
CA GLU A 140 -14.55 4.29 -10.43
C GLU A 140 -15.95 4.76 -9.98
N GLY A 141 -16.93 3.85 -9.86
CA GLY A 141 -18.28 4.16 -9.37
C GLY A 141 -18.44 4.17 -7.84
N GLU A 142 -17.34 3.91 -7.12
CA GLU A 142 -17.32 3.68 -5.67
C GLU A 142 -18.30 2.60 -5.20
N ASP A 143 -18.48 1.56 -6.02
CA ASP A 143 -19.34 0.41 -5.70
C ASP A 143 -18.63 -0.58 -4.78
N TYR A 144 -17.29 -0.65 -4.84
CA TYR A 144 -16.47 -1.54 -4.04
C TYR A 144 -15.06 -0.98 -3.80
N LEU A 145 -14.41 -1.49 -2.76
CA LEU A 145 -12.99 -1.34 -2.50
C LEU A 145 -12.23 -2.58 -3.02
N VAL A 146 -10.98 -2.39 -3.40
CA VAL A 146 -10.01 -3.46 -3.61
C VAL A 146 -8.90 -3.30 -2.58
N VAL A 147 -8.60 -4.35 -1.81
CA VAL A 147 -7.52 -4.38 -0.83
C VAL A 147 -6.57 -5.53 -1.13
N CYS A 148 -5.27 -5.28 -1.16
CA CYS A 148 -4.27 -6.27 -1.51
C CYS A 148 -3.66 -6.95 -0.28
N GLU A 149 -3.78 -8.27 -0.20
CA GLU A 149 -3.16 -9.09 0.85
C GLU A 149 -1.80 -9.56 0.38
N THR A 150 -0.75 -8.85 0.80
CA THR A 150 0.62 -9.07 0.35
C THR A 150 0.99 -10.53 0.51
N TRP A 151 0.87 -11.12 1.71
CA TRP A 151 1.30 -12.50 1.99
C TRP A 151 0.44 -13.59 1.34
N ARG A 152 -0.68 -13.23 0.73
CA ARG A 152 -1.55 -14.17 -0.01
C ARG A 152 -1.43 -14.03 -1.52
N MET A 153 -0.61 -13.10 -2.02
CA MET A 153 -0.41 -12.87 -3.46
C MET A 153 -1.73 -12.65 -4.20
N ARG A 154 -2.66 -11.93 -3.56
CA ARG A 154 -4.02 -11.70 -4.06
C ARG A 154 -4.55 -10.35 -3.61
N CYS A 155 -5.61 -9.90 -4.25
CA CYS A 155 -6.40 -8.78 -3.75
C CYS A 155 -7.87 -9.19 -3.62
N LEU A 156 -8.55 -8.61 -2.62
CA LEU A 156 -9.95 -8.85 -2.31
C LEU A 156 -10.79 -7.67 -2.76
N LYS A 157 -12.02 -7.94 -3.20
CA LYS A 157 -13.07 -6.95 -3.48
C LYS A 157 -14.02 -6.91 -2.30
N HIS A 158 -14.31 -5.72 -1.76
CA HIS A 158 -15.29 -5.51 -0.71
C HIS A 158 -16.38 -4.53 -1.20
N TRP A 159 -17.61 -5.00 -1.28
CA TRP A 159 -18.74 -4.22 -1.80
C TRP A 159 -19.19 -3.15 -0.80
N LEU A 160 -19.31 -1.91 -1.26
CA LEU A 160 -19.77 -0.75 -0.49
C LEU A 160 -21.24 -0.41 -0.74
N LYS A 161 -21.81 -0.89 -1.85
CA LYS A 161 -23.14 -0.53 -2.34
C LYS A 161 -23.86 -1.75 -2.92
N GLY A 162 -25.16 -1.57 -3.19
CA GLY A 162 -25.99 -2.58 -3.84
C GLY A 162 -26.38 -3.75 -2.92
N GLU A 163 -26.96 -4.80 -3.51
CA GLU A 163 -27.41 -6.01 -2.80
C GLU A 163 -26.25 -6.79 -2.15
N GLU A 164 -25.05 -6.62 -2.69
CA GLU A 164 -23.82 -7.26 -2.22
C GLU A 164 -23.11 -6.47 -1.11
N ASN A 165 -23.64 -5.31 -0.69
CA ASN A 165 -23.01 -4.44 0.30
C ASN A 165 -22.54 -5.21 1.55
N GLY A 166 -21.28 -5.01 1.92
CA GLY A 166 -20.61 -5.68 3.04
C GLY A 166 -20.04 -7.07 2.70
N LYS A 167 -20.34 -7.64 1.53
CA LYS A 167 -19.72 -8.90 1.10
C LYS A 167 -18.31 -8.68 0.57
N THR A 168 -17.47 -9.69 0.78
CA THR A 168 -16.08 -9.71 0.33
C THR A 168 -15.83 -10.95 -0.51
N GLU A 169 -15.17 -10.77 -1.64
CA GLU A 169 -14.79 -11.85 -2.56
C GLU A 169 -13.36 -11.65 -3.08
N VAL A 170 -12.81 -12.67 -3.73
CA VAL A 170 -11.50 -12.57 -4.37
C VAL A 170 -11.63 -11.72 -5.62
N PHE A 171 -10.83 -10.65 -5.72
CA PHE A 171 -10.78 -9.81 -6.92
C PHE A 171 -9.82 -10.41 -7.96
N VAL A 172 -8.59 -10.70 -7.53
CA VAL A 172 -7.54 -11.33 -8.32
C VAL A 172 -6.71 -12.20 -7.38
N ASP A 173 -6.30 -13.38 -7.84
CA ASP A 173 -5.50 -14.35 -7.08
C ASP A 173 -4.31 -14.82 -7.92
N ASP A 174 -3.38 -15.54 -7.28
CA ASP A 174 -2.18 -16.11 -7.93
C ASP A 174 -1.35 -15.06 -8.68
N LEU A 175 -1.18 -13.89 -8.08
CA LEU A 175 -0.34 -12.83 -8.63
C LEU A 175 1.12 -13.32 -8.70
N PRO A 176 1.88 -12.96 -9.75
CA PRO A 176 3.27 -13.39 -9.95
C PRO A 176 4.27 -12.74 -8.97
N GLY A 177 3.79 -12.10 -7.90
CA GLY A 177 4.54 -11.45 -6.85
C GLY A 177 3.61 -11.01 -5.72
N TYR A 178 4.21 -10.50 -4.64
CA TYR A 178 3.48 -10.06 -3.47
C TYR A 178 2.91 -8.65 -3.72
N PRO A 179 1.58 -8.44 -3.75
CA PRO A 179 1.04 -7.12 -4.07
C PRO A 179 1.31 -6.10 -2.97
N ASP A 180 1.63 -4.89 -3.41
CA ASP A 180 1.88 -3.70 -2.61
C ASP A 180 0.75 -2.68 -2.89
N ASN A 181 1.07 -1.41 -3.14
CA ASN A 181 0.04 -0.41 -3.46
C ASN A 181 -0.74 -0.75 -4.74
N ILE A 182 -2.02 -0.38 -4.72
CA ILE A 182 -2.96 -0.49 -5.83
C ILE A 182 -3.56 0.89 -6.12
N ASN A 183 -3.64 1.27 -7.39
CA ASN A 183 -4.21 2.54 -7.82
C ASN A 183 -5.17 2.35 -8.99
N LEU A 184 -6.31 3.06 -8.94
CA LEU A 184 -7.27 3.10 -10.03
C LEU A 184 -6.65 3.82 -11.24
N ALA A 185 -6.76 3.21 -12.42
CA ALA A 185 -6.37 3.79 -13.69
C ALA A 185 -7.56 4.53 -14.35
N PRO A 186 -7.31 5.50 -15.25
CA PRO A 186 -8.37 6.27 -15.90
C PRO A 186 -9.38 5.45 -16.73
N ASP A 187 -9.04 4.22 -17.11
CA ASP A 187 -9.92 3.31 -17.88
C ASP A 187 -10.73 2.36 -16.97
N GLY A 188 -10.73 2.59 -15.65
CA GLY A 188 -11.41 1.75 -14.66
C GLY A 188 -10.67 0.44 -14.31
N SER A 189 -9.48 0.21 -14.86
CA SER A 189 -8.58 -0.86 -14.41
C SER A 189 -7.75 -0.42 -13.20
N PHE A 190 -6.90 -1.31 -12.68
CA PHE A 190 -6.06 -1.05 -11.51
C PHE A 190 -4.60 -1.36 -11.83
N TRP A 191 -3.70 -0.46 -11.48
CA TRP A 191 -2.27 -0.72 -11.44
C TRP A 191 -1.88 -1.24 -10.06
N ILE A 192 -1.20 -2.38 -10.01
CA ILE A 192 -0.75 -3.02 -8.76
C ILE A 192 0.75 -3.26 -8.88
N SER A 193 1.53 -2.68 -7.97
CA SER A 193 2.95 -2.99 -7.81
C SER A 193 3.12 -4.33 -7.11
N LEU A 194 4.08 -5.14 -7.56
CA LEU A 194 4.36 -6.45 -7.00
C LEU A 194 5.81 -6.51 -6.50
N ILE A 195 5.95 -6.74 -5.20
CA ILE A 195 7.24 -7.01 -4.57
C ILE A 195 7.68 -8.43 -4.93
N GLN A 196 8.93 -8.56 -5.34
CA GLN A 196 9.55 -9.83 -5.68
C GLN A 196 10.50 -10.30 -4.58
N ILE A 197 9.94 -10.82 -3.49
CA ILE A 197 10.72 -11.43 -2.41
C ILE A 197 11.13 -12.84 -2.86
N LYS A 198 12.44 -13.08 -2.97
CA LYS A 198 12.99 -14.42 -3.22
C LYS A 198 13.54 -14.98 -1.93
N VAL A 199 12.85 -15.96 -1.35
CA VAL A 199 13.33 -16.67 -0.15
C VAL A 199 13.94 -18.01 -0.54
N PRO A 200 15.28 -18.17 -0.46
CA PRO A 200 15.90 -19.47 -0.69
C PRO A 200 15.30 -20.52 0.25
N ALA A 201 14.98 -21.70 -0.29
CA ALA A 201 14.36 -22.78 0.46
C ALA A 201 13.05 -22.39 1.20
N PHE A 202 12.26 -21.45 0.65
CA PHE A 202 10.99 -20.98 1.24
C PHE A 202 10.09 -22.12 1.72
N GLY A 203 9.91 -23.17 0.92
CA GLY A 203 9.07 -24.31 1.29
C GLY A 203 9.53 -25.05 2.56
N LEU A 204 10.83 -25.13 2.80
CA LEU A 204 11.37 -25.75 4.02
C LEU A 204 11.23 -24.82 5.22
N ILE A 205 11.48 -23.52 5.03
CA ILE A 205 11.38 -22.51 6.09
C ILE A 205 9.91 -22.35 6.52
N SER A 206 8.99 -22.23 5.56
CA SER A 206 7.58 -21.98 5.84
C SER A 206 6.90 -23.13 6.61
N GLN A 207 7.39 -24.35 6.42
CA GLN A 207 6.89 -25.56 7.11
C GLN A 207 7.59 -25.86 8.45
N SER A 208 8.67 -25.16 8.80
CA SER A 208 9.45 -25.43 10.02
C SER A 208 9.38 -24.27 11.02
N PRO A 209 8.63 -24.40 12.13
CA PRO A 209 8.59 -23.39 13.18
C PRO A 209 9.98 -23.06 13.75
N THR A 210 10.86 -24.05 13.85
CA THR A 210 12.24 -23.85 14.30
C THR A 210 13.05 -23.03 13.32
N ALA A 211 12.93 -23.29 12.00
CA ALA A 211 13.61 -22.50 10.98
C ALA A 211 13.14 -21.04 10.98
N LYS A 212 11.82 -20.81 11.10
CA LYS A 212 11.24 -19.46 11.27
C LYS A 212 11.79 -18.74 12.48
N ARG A 213 11.90 -19.42 13.64
CA ARG A 213 12.48 -18.84 14.87
C ARG A 213 13.95 -18.45 14.70
N ILE A 214 14.74 -19.29 14.04
CA ILE A 214 16.14 -18.98 13.72
C ILE A 214 16.18 -17.74 12.84
N LEU A 215 15.44 -17.72 11.72
CA LEU A 215 15.43 -16.58 10.81
C LEU A 215 14.98 -15.27 11.50
N ALA A 216 13.95 -15.34 12.35
CA ALA A 216 13.48 -14.23 13.17
C ALA A 216 14.51 -13.73 14.20
N SER A 217 15.44 -14.59 14.65
CA SER A 217 16.47 -14.23 15.62
C SER A 217 17.74 -13.64 14.99
N PHE A 218 17.91 -13.74 13.67
CA PHE A 218 19.11 -13.29 12.95
C PHE A 218 18.75 -12.31 11.81
N PRO A 219 18.58 -11.00 12.10
CA PRO A 219 18.15 -9.99 11.13
C PRO A 219 19.02 -9.87 9.87
N THR A 220 20.29 -10.24 9.95
CA THR A 220 21.21 -10.24 8.78
C THR A 220 20.79 -11.26 7.72
N LEU A 221 20.18 -12.39 8.11
CA LEU A 221 19.64 -13.37 7.16
C LEU A 221 18.44 -12.80 6.40
N VAL A 222 17.64 -11.96 7.07
CA VAL A 222 16.50 -11.27 6.45
C VAL A 222 16.97 -10.24 5.43
N GLN A 223 18.07 -9.52 5.69
CA GLN A 223 18.61 -8.57 4.70
C GLN A 223 19.01 -9.22 3.37
N MET A 224 19.34 -10.51 3.37
CA MET A 224 19.61 -11.26 2.13
C MET A 224 18.35 -11.55 1.31
N LEU A 225 17.16 -11.38 1.89
CA LEU A 225 15.85 -11.56 1.24
C LEU A 225 15.36 -10.29 0.52
N LYS A 226 16.16 -9.21 0.51
CA LYS A 226 15.77 -7.95 -0.11
C LYS A 226 15.36 -8.17 -1.58
N PRO A 227 14.18 -7.68 -1.99
CA PRO A 227 13.75 -7.69 -3.38
C PRO A 227 14.79 -6.98 -4.24
N ARG A 228 15.11 -7.57 -5.39
CA ARG A 228 16.00 -6.93 -6.37
C ARG A 228 15.25 -6.45 -7.60
N GLY A 229 14.20 -7.16 -8.00
CA GLY A 229 13.41 -6.81 -9.17
C GLY A 229 12.31 -5.80 -8.87
N ALA A 230 11.66 -5.37 -9.95
CA ALA A 230 10.47 -4.55 -9.92
C ALA A 230 9.44 -5.13 -10.90
N MET A 231 8.17 -5.13 -10.49
CA MET A 231 7.08 -5.57 -11.36
C MET A 231 5.83 -4.76 -11.06
N VAL A 232 5.06 -4.45 -12.11
CA VAL A 232 3.73 -3.83 -12.00
C VAL A 232 2.79 -4.54 -12.95
N VAL A 233 1.58 -4.85 -12.48
CA VAL A 233 0.51 -5.46 -13.29
C VAL A 233 -0.66 -4.49 -13.45
N ASN A 234 -1.33 -4.53 -14.59
CA ASN A 234 -2.61 -3.88 -14.82
C ASN A 234 -3.71 -4.94 -14.76
N VAL A 235 -4.69 -4.76 -13.88
CA VAL A 235 -5.79 -5.69 -13.65
C VAL A 235 -7.10 -5.00 -14.00
N GLY A 236 -7.91 -5.60 -14.88
CA GLY A 236 -9.23 -5.08 -15.22
C GLY A 236 -10.21 -5.16 -14.05
N ALA A 237 -11.31 -4.41 -14.11
CA ALA A 237 -12.41 -4.50 -13.13
C ALA A 237 -13.04 -5.91 -13.02
N ASP A 238 -12.79 -6.78 -14.00
CA ASP A 238 -13.16 -8.19 -14.01
C ASP A 238 -12.14 -9.11 -13.31
N GLY A 239 -11.12 -8.54 -12.66
CA GLY A 239 -10.11 -9.29 -11.91
C GLY A 239 -9.01 -9.92 -12.76
N LYS A 240 -8.98 -9.66 -14.08
CA LYS A 240 -8.00 -10.28 -14.99
C LYS A 240 -6.81 -9.37 -15.26
N ILE A 241 -5.61 -9.95 -15.20
CA ILE A 241 -4.38 -9.27 -15.62
C ILE A 241 -4.46 -9.00 -17.13
N ARG A 242 -4.36 -7.73 -17.53
CA ARG A 242 -4.38 -7.28 -18.93
C ARG A 242 -2.98 -7.13 -19.51
N ARG A 243 -2.04 -6.63 -18.69
CA ARG A 243 -0.63 -6.43 -19.05
C ARG A 243 0.21 -6.32 -17.80
N TYR A 244 1.52 -6.49 -17.95
CA TYR A 244 2.49 -6.30 -16.88
C TYR A 244 3.79 -5.70 -17.42
N PHE A 245 4.51 -5.00 -16.56
CA PHE A 245 5.86 -4.53 -16.79
C PHE A 245 6.79 -5.19 -15.78
N ASP A 246 7.94 -5.65 -16.25
CA ASP A 246 8.84 -6.48 -15.48
C ASP A 246 10.29 -6.02 -15.65
N ASP A 247 10.95 -5.80 -14.52
CA ASP A 247 12.39 -5.66 -14.38
C ASP A 247 12.83 -6.58 -13.24
N SER A 248 12.53 -7.87 -13.35
CA SER A 248 12.80 -8.89 -12.33
C SER A 248 14.26 -9.02 -11.89
N ASP A 249 15.18 -8.54 -12.74
CA ASP A 249 16.62 -8.51 -12.48
C ASP A 249 17.07 -7.19 -11.80
N GLY A 250 16.21 -6.17 -11.75
CA GLY A 250 16.51 -4.85 -11.19
C GLY A 250 17.56 -4.08 -12.00
N LYS A 251 17.51 -4.16 -13.34
CA LYS A 251 18.51 -3.53 -14.22
C LYS A 251 18.36 -2.01 -14.27
N VAL A 252 17.14 -1.51 -14.14
CA VAL A 252 16.78 -0.10 -14.24
C VAL A 252 16.19 0.40 -12.93
N ILE A 253 15.25 -0.34 -12.34
CA ILE A 253 14.59 0.02 -11.09
C ILE A 253 14.34 -1.23 -10.24
N SER A 254 14.43 -1.09 -8.93
CA SER A 254 14.22 -2.16 -7.96
C SER A 254 13.11 -1.81 -6.98
N PHE A 255 12.50 -2.83 -6.37
CA PHE A 255 11.61 -2.68 -5.22
C PHE A 255 10.54 -1.58 -5.42
N VAL A 256 9.83 -1.68 -6.54
CA VAL A 256 8.71 -0.78 -6.86
C VAL A 256 7.53 -1.14 -5.97
N THR A 257 7.02 -0.16 -5.25
CA THR A 257 5.94 -0.30 -4.27
C THR A 257 4.69 0.50 -4.62
N SER A 258 4.77 1.37 -5.64
CA SER A 258 3.60 2.09 -6.14
C SER A 258 3.70 2.36 -7.64
N ALA A 259 2.55 2.36 -8.31
CA ALA A 259 2.41 2.70 -9.72
C ALA A 259 1.14 3.53 -9.94
N VAL A 260 1.29 4.75 -10.45
CA VAL A 260 0.18 5.69 -10.69
C VAL A 260 0.22 6.17 -12.13
N GLU A 261 -0.92 6.10 -12.81
CA GLU A 261 -1.07 6.64 -14.15
C GLU A 261 -1.43 8.12 -14.10
N PHE A 262 -0.65 8.95 -14.79
CA PHE A 262 -0.88 10.40 -14.88
C PHE A 262 -0.42 10.92 -16.25
N GLU A 263 -1.32 11.61 -16.96
CA GLU A 263 -1.06 12.24 -18.27
C GLU A 263 -0.39 11.28 -19.27
N GLY A 264 -0.90 10.04 -19.41
CA GLY A 264 -0.40 9.04 -20.36
C GLY A 264 0.94 8.40 -19.97
N ASN A 265 1.40 8.61 -18.74
CA ASN A 265 2.61 7.99 -18.21
C ASN A 265 2.29 7.21 -16.94
N LEU A 266 2.99 6.10 -16.74
CA LEU A 266 3.01 5.37 -15.49
C LEU A 266 4.22 5.82 -14.66
N PHE A 267 3.95 6.39 -13.49
CA PHE A 267 4.96 6.81 -12.53
C PHE A 267 5.15 5.72 -11.49
N LEU A 268 6.40 5.38 -11.19
CA LEU A 268 6.79 4.27 -10.32
C LEU A 268 7.50 4.80 -9.07
N GLY A 269 6.94 4.53 -7.90
CA GLY A 269 7.54 4.77 -6.60
C GLY A 269 8.34 3.56 -6.12
N SER A 270 9.43 3.79 -5.38
CA SER A 270 10.30 2.74 -4.85
C SER A 270 10.85 3.11 -3.48
N LEU A 271 11.01 2.11 -2.61
CA LEU A 271 11.64 2.28 -1.29
C LEU A 271 13.18 2.18 -1.33
N ASP A 272 13.77 1.74 -2.45
CA ASP A 272 15.21 1.49 -2.57
C ASP A 272 15.93 2.49 -3.49
N ASN A 273 15.18 3.24 -4.31
CA ASN A 273 15.72 4.14 -5.32
C ASN A 273 15.61 5.61 -4.90
N ASN A 274 16.51 6.45 -5.40
CA ASN A 274 16.54 7.90 -5.18
C ASN A 274 15.96 8.70 -6.36
N PHE A 275 15.11 8.07 -7.16
CA PHE A 275 14.43 8.67 -8.30
C PHE A 275 13.03 8.06 -8.47
N VAL A 276 12.14 8.79 -9.15
CA VAL A 276 10.82 8.30 -9.57
C VAL A 276 10.95 7.71 -10.98
N GLY A 277 10.50 6.47 -11.16
CA GLY A 277 10.45 5.85 -12.49
C GLY A 277 9.33 6.46 -13.33
N LYS A 278 9.53 6.62 -14.64
CA LYS A 278 8.51 7.10 -15.57
C LYS A 278 8.51 6.24 -16.83
N LEU A 279 7.37 5.64 -17.13
CA LEU A 279 7.15 4.84 -18.33
C LEU A 279 6.04 5.46 -19.18
N LEU A 280 6.29 5.65 -20.48
CA LEU A 280 5.27 6.12 -21.41
C LEU A 280 4.29 4.98 -21.71
N LEU A 281 3.00 5.20 -21.48
CA LEU A 281 1.96 4.26 -21.86
C LEU A 281 1.56 4.57 -23.32
N LYS A 282 1.78 3.58 -24.20
CA LYS A 282 1.35 3.61 -25.60
C LYS A 282 0.10 2.77 -25.80
#